data_AF-K9FA02-F1
#
_entry.id   AF-K9FA02-F1
#
_cell.length_a   1.000
_cell.length_b   1.000
_cell.length_c   1.000
_cell.angle_alpha   90.00
_cell.angle_beta   90.00
_cell.angle_gamma   90.00
#
_symmetry.space_group_name_H-M   'P 1'
#
loop_
_entity.id
_entity.type
_entity.pdbx_description
1 polymer ?
#
loop_
_entity_poly.entity_id
_entity_poly.type
_entity_poly.pdbx_seq_one_letter_code
_entity_poly.pdbx_strand_id
1 'polypeptide(L)'
;MKGRTDEALEILEYLNEKSRNDPYIKNELLSIEKTVKEMNKGSYRSLFKMNEHREFHRVALAYVNQMFQQISGINLITYYSTRPLHSACNGTEHLMAAFIPNFIIEKAGRRPLMLFGAAGMSISMAVLAGTNYCLTVLNDSRAGIGQAVFLFVFNTFFAIGWLGMTWLYPAEIVPLRIRAPTNALSTSANWIFNFMVVMSTPVAFQNIGYKTSVIFAVINTFMFPCVYFFFPETRYRSLEELDAIFKKSTNVFNAVTISVKEPYRYDKHGELKPEYLEEAMRHASVDVHIAGAKFEGDKSGNEVKA
;
A
#
# COMPACT_ATOMS: atom_id res chain seq x y z
N MET A 1 -12.86 -1.02 22.84
CA MET A 1 -11.90 -1.03 23.97
C MET A 1 -12.36 -2.04 24.99
N LYS A 2 -11.44 -2.75 25.66
CA LYS A 2 -11.76 -3.61 26.82
C LYS A 2 -11.96 -2.80 28.11
N GLY A 3 -12.27 -1.50 28.01
CA GLY A 3 -12.54 -0.61 29.15
C GLY A 3 -11.33 -0.23 30.02
N ARG A 4 -10.09 -0.49 29.57
CA ARG A 4 -8.85 -0.27 30.35
C ARG A 4 -8.23 1.10 30.07
N THR A 5 -8.96 2.17 30.33
CA THR A 5 -8.53 3.53 30.00
C THR A 5 -7.44 4.04 30.94
N ASP A 6 -7.46 3.65 32.22
CA ASP A 6 -6.44 4.05 33.20
C ASP A 6 -5.07 3.41 32.91
N GLU A 7 -5.04 2.11 32.56
CA GLU A 7 -3.81 1.43 32.11
C GLU A 7 -3.23 2.09 30.85
N ALA A 8 -4.10 2.50 29.91
CA ALA A 8 -3.67 3.19 28.70
C ALA A 8 -3.08 4.57 29.00
N LEU A 9 -3.66 5.32 29.94
CA LEU A 9 -3.12 6.60 30.40
C LEU A 9 -1.75 6.45 31.05
N GLU A 10 -1.57 5.47 31.93
CA GLU A 10 -0.29 5.19 32.58
C GLU A 10 0.81 4.88 31.55
N ILE A 11 0.51 4.07 30.53
CA ILE A 11 1.46 3.77 29.45
C ILE A 11 1.77 5.03 28.63
N LEU A 12 0.78 5.88 28.34
CA LEU A 12 1.00 7.13 27.62
C LEU A 12 1.84 8.13 28.43
N GLU A 13 1.71 8.16 29.76
CA GLU A 13 2.58 8.94 30.66
C GLU A 13 4.04 8.50 30.52
N TYR A 14 4.29 7.18 30.57
CA TYR A 14 5.63 6.62 30.43
C TYR A 14 6.25 6.84 29.06
N LEU A 15 5.47 6.70 27.98
CA LEU A 15 5.96 6.85 26.60
C LEU A 15 6.31 8.29 26.24
N ASN A 16 5.56 9.26 26.74
CA ASN A 16 5.72 10.66 26.40
C ASN A 16 6.45 11.48 27.47
N GLU A 17 6.83 10.86 28.59
CA GLU A 17 7.47 11.50 29.75
C GLU A 17 6.68 12.73 30.27
N LYS A 18 5.35 12.64 30.21
CA LYS A 18 4.42 13.73 30.59
C LYS A 18 3.38 13.25 31.60
N SER A 19 2.86 14.17 32.41
CA SER A 19 1.77 13.87 33.35
C SER A 19 0.45 13.59 32.62
N ARG A 20 -0.40 12.71 33.17
CA ARG A 20 -1.79 12.43 32.71
C ARG A 20 -2.66 13.65 32.53
N ASN A 21 -2.34 14.73 33.22
CA ASN A 21 -3.10 15.97 33.16
C ASN A 21 -2.68 16.89 32.02
N ASP A 22 -1.55 16.60 31.37
CA ASP A 22 -1.09 17.35 30.20
C ASP A 22 -2.14 17.29 29.09
N PRO A 23 -2.56 18.43 28.51
CA PRO A 23 -3.50 18.48 27.38
C PRO A 23 -3.09 17.58 26.22
N TYR A 24 -1.79 17.39 25.98
CA TYR A 24 -1.27 16.52 24.95
C TYR A 24 -1.70 15.06 25.15
N ILE A 25 -1.53 14.51 26.36
CA ILE A 25 -1.88 13.11 26.69
C ILE A 25 -3.39 12.89 26.59
N LYS A 26 -4.19 13.86 27.08
CA LYS A 26 -5.65 13.79 26.96
C LYS A 26 -6.11 13.80 25.51
N ASN A 27 -5.52 14.65 24.68
CA ASN A 27 -5.84 14.71 23.25
C ASN A 27 -5.40 13.43 22.52
N GLU A 28 -4.23 12.88 22.86
CA GLU A 28 -3.74 11.63 22.31
C GLU A 28 -4.66 10.46 22.66
N LEU A 29 -5.06 10.33 23.93
CA LEU A 29 -6.02 9.33 24.37
C LEU A 29 -7.34 9.46 23.61
N LEU A 30 -7.92 10.66 23.54
CA LEU A 30 -9.17 10.91 22.80
C LEU A 30 -9.06 10.52 21.32
N SER A 31 -7.91 10.79 20.69
CA SER A 31 -7.63 10.39 19.30
C SER A 31 -7.58 8.86 19.14
N ILE A 32 -6.93 8.16 20.07
CA ILE A 32 -6.89 6.70 20.12
C ILE A 32 -8.31 6.13 20.29
N GLU A 33 -9.09 6.66 21.22
CA GLU A 33 -10.46 6.21 21.46
C GLU A 33 -11.34 6.39 20.22
N LYS A 34 -11.22 7.53 19.55
CA LYS A 34 -11.93 7.83 18.30
C LYS A 34 -11.55 6.84 17.19
N THR A 35 -10.26 6.57 17.03
CA THR A 35 -9.73 5.62 16.04
C THR A 35 -10.26 4.20 16.30
N VAL A 36 -10.21 3.73 17.55
CA VAL A 36 -10.73 2.41 17.93
C VAL A 36 -12.24 2.31 17.70
N LYS A 37 -12.99 3.38 18.01
CA LYS A 37 -14.43 3.44 17.75
C LYS A 37 -14.74 3.36 16.27
N GLU A 38 -13.93 3.97 15.41
CA GLU A 38 -14.07 3.88 13.96
C GLU A 38 -13.74 2.48 13.43
N MET A 39 -12.65 1.87 13.89
CA MET A 39 -12.29 0.50 13.53
C MET A 39 -13.39 -0.51 13.86
N ASN A 40 -14.07 -0.35 15.01
CA ASN A 40 -15.17 -1.22 15.43
C ASN A 40 -16.45 -1.09 14.59
N LYS A 41 -16.59 -0.04 13.75
CA LYS A 41 -17.75 0.09 12.84
C LYS A 41 -17.66 -0.84 11.63
N GLY A 42 -16.49 -1.43 11.36
CA GLY A 42 -16.27 -2.32 10.23
C GLY A 42 -17.04 -3.63 10.33
N SER A 43 -17.58 -4.11 9.20
CA SER A 43 -18.18 -5.44 9.10
C SER A 43 -17.43 -6.26 8.07
N TYR A 44 -17.08 -7.52 8.38
CA TYR A 44 -16.40 -8.41 7.42
C TYR A 44 -17.19 -8.60 6.12
N ARG A 45 -18.53 -8.50 6.15
CA ARG A 45 -19.37 -8.58 4.94
C ARG A 45 -19.22 -7.35 4.03
N SER A 46 -18.76 -6.22 4.56
CA SER A 46 -18.61 -4.98 3.79
C SER A 46 -17.41 -5.05 2.82
N LEU A 47 -16.41 -5.88 3.13
CA LEU A 47 -15.24 -6.16 2.28
C LEU A 47 -15.60 -6.63 0.86
N PHE A 48 -16.69 -7.39 0.75
CA PHE A 48 -17.13 -7.98 -0.52
C PHE A 48 -18.24 -7.19 -1.21
N LYS A 49 -18.57 -5.99 -0.70
CA LYS A 49 -19.62 -5.14 -1.26
C LYS A 49 -19.03 -3.87 -1.86
N MET A 50 -19.54 -3.48 -3.03
CA MET A 50 -19.25 -2.19 -3.62
C MET A 50 -20.14 -1.12 -2.98
N ASN A 51 -19.85 -0.80 -1.72
CA ASN A 51 -20.57 0.22 -0.95
C ASN A 51 -20.24 1.64 -1.45
N GLU A 52 -20.82 2.67 -0.82
CA GLU A 52 -20.59 4.10 -1.13
C GLU A 52 -19.10 4.48 -1.18
N HIS A 53 -18.25 3.83 -0.37
CA HIS A 53 -16.80 4.04 -0.34
C HIS A 53 -16.00 3.07 -1.22
N ARG A 54 -16.70 2.23 -2.01
CA ARG A 54 -16.13 1.24 -2.94
C ARG A 54 -15.10 0.33 -2.28
N GLU A 55 -15.46 -0.18 -1.10
CA GLU A 55 -14.60 -1.01 -0.26
C GLU A 55 -14.05 -2.23 -1.01
N PHE A 56 -14.90 -2.95 -1.76
CA PHE A 56 -14.44 -4.08 -2.58
C PHE A 56 -13.39 -3.69 -3.62
N HIS A 57 -13.51 -2.53 -4.27
CA HIS A 57 -12.51 -2.05 -5.22
C HIS A 57 -11.15 -1.85 -4.53
N ARG A 58 -11.14 -1.27 -3.33
CA ARG A 58 -9.91 -1.07 -2.53
C ARG A 58 -9.32 -2.39 -2.05
N VAL A 59 -10.16 -3.33 -1.62
CA VAL A 59 -9.74 -4.69 -1.24
C VAL A 59 -9.10 -5.40 -2.44
N ALA A 60 -9.71 -5.31 -3.62
CA ALA A 60 -9.18 -5.90 -4.85
C ALA A 60 -7.84 -5.26 -5.25
N LEU A 61 -7.71 -3.93 -5.18
CA LEU A 61 -6.44 -3.24 -5.43
C LEU A 61 -5.35 -3.69 -4.45
N ALA A 62 -5.65 -3.78 -3.16
CA ALA A 62 -4.72 -4.28 -2.15
C ALA A 62 -4.28 -5.72 -2.45
N TYR A 63 -5.23 -6.60 -2.75
CA TYR A 63 -4.97 -8.01 -3.06
C TYR A 63 -4.11 -8.18 -4.32
N VAL A 64 -4.48 -7.49 -5.41
CA VAL A 64 -3.75 -7.53 -6.69
C VAL A 64 -2.35 -6.95 -6.54
N ASN A 65 -2.17 -5.91 -5.73
CA ASN A 65 -0.87 -5.32 -5.44
C ASN A 65 0.11 -6.34 -4.83
N GLN A 66 -0.34 -7.10 -3.82
CA GLN A 66 0.47 -8.14 -3.21
C GLN A 66 0.68 -9.37 -4.10
N MET A 67 -0.33 -9.73 -4.91
CA MET A 67 -0.19 -10.76 -5.94
C MET A 67 0.92 -10.38 -6.93
N PHE A 68 0.87 -9.16 -7.48
CA PHE A 68 1.86 -8.62 -8.42
C PHE A 68 3.27 -8.63 -7.87
N GLN A 69 3.47 -8.37 -6.57
CA GLN A 69 4.78 -8.51 -5.95
C GLN A 69 5.40 -9.87 -6.21
N GLN A 70 4.64 -10.94 -6.04
CA GLN A 70 5.16 -12.31 -6.11
C GLN A 70 5.22 -12.83 -7.55
N ILE A 71 4.18 -12.60 -8.35
CA ILE A 71 4.15 -13.07 -9.74
C ILE A 71 5.10 -12.29 -10.66
N SER A 72 5.65 -11.14 -10.21
CA SER A 72 6.74 -10.44 -10.90
C SER A 72 7.99 -11.32 -11.07
N GLY A 73 8.14 -12.38 -10.25
CA GLY A 73 9.26 -13.29 -10.32
C GLY A 73 10.44 -12.89 -9.42
N ILE A 74 10.23 -12.14 -8.34
CA ILE A 74 11.32 -11.80 -7.42
C ILE A 74 12.03 -13.04 -6.85
N ASN A 75 11.30 -14.13 -6.57
CA ASN A 75 11.89 -15.36 -6.05
C ASN A 75 12.73 -16.13 -7.10
N LEU A 76 12.64 -15.76 -8.37
CA LEU A 76 13.44 -16.35 -9.45
C LEU A 76 14.94 -16.18 -9.18
N ILE A 77 15.29 -15.06 -8.53
CA ILE A 77 16.67 -14.68 -8.22
C ILE A 77 17.38 -15.70 -7.36
N THR A 78 16.64 -16.31 -6.43
CA THR A 78 17.14 -17.31 -5.49
C THR A 78 17.61 -18.58 -6.21
N TYR A 79 17.01 -18.90 -7.37
CA TYR A 79 17.40 -20.07 -8.17
C TYR A 79 18.62 -19.83 -9.06
N TYR A 80 18.87 -18.57 -9.44
CA TYR A 80 20.03 -18.20 -10.26
C TYR A 80 21.27 -17.87 -9.42
N SER A 81 21.08 -17.43 -8.18
CA SER A 81 22.17 -17.11 -7.26
C SER A 81 22.58 -18.33 -6.41
N THR A 82 23.11 -19.37 -7.06
CA THR A 82 23.51 -20.61 -6.38
C THR A 82 24.91 -20.54 -5.77
N ARG A 83 25.73 -19.56 -6.16
CA ARG A 83 27.09 -19.37 -5.62
C ARG A 83 27.06 -18.41 -4.42
N PRO A 84 27.61 -18.78 -3.25
CA PRO A 84 27.54 -17.96 -2.02
C PRO A 84 27.98 -16.50 -2.21
N LEU A 85 29.05 -16.26 -2.96
CA LEU A 85 29.56 -14.92 -3.23
C LEU A 85 28.58 -14.08 -4.07
N HIS A 86 27.91 -14.69 -5.05
CA HIS A 86 26.94 -13.98 -5.89
C HIS A 86 25.69 -13.62 -5.07
N SER A 87 25.28 -14.52 -4.18
CA SER A 87 24.14 -14.28 -3.27
C SER A 87 24.43 -13.19 -2.26
N ALA A 88 25.65 -13.15 -1.71
CA ALA A 88 26.08 -12.09 -0.82
C ALA A 88 26.05 -10.72 -1.53
N CYS A 89 26.64 -10.62 -2.72
CA CYS A 89 26.62 -9.40 -3.52
C CYS A 89 25.19 -8.96 -3.87
N ASN A 90 24.32 -9.89 -4.26
CA ASN A 90 22.93 -9.58 -4.58
C ASN A 90 22.15 -9.09 -3.35
N GLY A 91 22.37 -9.70 -2.18
CA GLY A 91 21.76 -9.25 -0.93
C GLY A 91 22.19 -7.83 -0.55
N THR A 92 23.49 -7.51 -0.68
CA THR A 92 24.01 -6.17 -0.39
C THR A 92 23.46 -5.13 -1.37
N GLU A 93 23.43 -5.43 -2.68
CA GLU A 93 22.82 -4.56 -3.69
C GLU A 93 21.33 -4.32 -3.38
N HIS A 94 20.57 -5.39 -3.13
CA HIS A 94 19.15 -5.30 -2.82
C HIS A 94 18.90 -4.42 -1.60
N LEU A 95 19.71 -4.57 -0.56
CA LEU A 95 19.64 -3.76 0.64
C LEU A 95 19.90 -2.28 0.33
N MET A 96 20.94 -1.96 -0.43
CA MET A 96 21.24 -0.57 -0.83
C MET A 96 20.12 0.02 -1.68
N ALA A 97 19.59 -0.73 -2.64
CA ALA A 97 18.49 -0.29 -3.49
C ALA A 97 17.20 -0.05 -2.70
N ALA A 98 16.95 -0.85 -1.65
CA ALA A 98 15.79 -0.69 -0.76
C ALA A 98 15.82 0.61 0.07
N PHE A 99 16.97 1.25 0.26
CA PHE A 99 17.05 2.56 0.93
C PHE A 99 16.63 3.73 0.02
N ILE A 100 16.72 3.58 -1.30
CA ILE A 100 16.46 4.66 -2.25
C ILE A 100 15.00 5.17 -2.14
N PRO A 101 13.96 4.32 -2.10
CA PRO A 101 12.58 4.76 -1.94
C PRO A 101 12.34 5.63 -0.71
N ASN A 102 13.03 5.40 0.40
CA ASN A 102 12.82 6.17 1.63
C ASN A 102 13.00 7.69 1.43
N PHE A 103 13.86 8.10 0.50
CA PHE A 103 14.10 9.51 0.20
C PHE A 103 13.23 10.07 -0.94
N ILE A 104 12.73 9.19 -1.81
CA ILE A 104 12.08 9.58 -3.08
C ILE A 104 10.56 9.40 -3.02
N ILE A 105 10.04 8.49 -2.19
CA ILE A 105 8.62 8.08 -2.17
C ILE A 105 7.65 9.24 -1.96
N GLU A 106 7.98 10.16 -1.05
CA GLU A 106 7.15 11.33 -0.80
C GLU A 106 7.25 12.36 -1.93
N LYS A 107 8.38 12.43 -2.63
CA LYS A 107 8.57 13.39 -3.74
C LYS A 107 8.01 12.88 -5.05
N ALA A 108 8.26 11.63 -5.42
CA ALA A 108 7.81 11.05 -6.68
C ALA A 108 6.36 10.56 -6.62
N GLY A 109 5.88 10.13 -5.46
CA GLY A 109 4.60 9.45 -5.32
C GLY A 109 4.70 7.95 -5.57
N ARG A 110 3.62 7.23 -5.23
CA ARG A 110 3.62 5.77 -5.23
C ARG A 110 3.42 5.23 -6.65
N ARG A 111 2.50 5.83 -7.41
CA ARG A 111 2.14 5.36 -8.76
C ARG A 111 3.30 5.49 -9.76
N PRO A 112 4.03 6.63 -9.86
CA PRO A 112 5.18 6.73 -10.75
C PRO A 112 6.30 5.75 -10.41
N LEU A 113 6.55 5.48 -9.12
CA LEU A 113 7.56 4.52 -8.69
C LEU A 113 7.17 3.07 -9.06
N MET A 114 5.90 2.69 -8.87
CA MET A 114 5.41 1.38 -9.29
C MET A 114 5.48 1.19 -10.80
N LEU A 115 5.15 2.23 -11.59
CA LEU A 115 5.26 2.21 -13.05
C LEU A 115 6.73 2.12 -13.51
N PHE A 116 7.62 2.89 -12.89
CA PHE A 116 9.06 2.84 -13.14
C PHE A 116 9.64 1.46 -12.84
N GLY A 117 9.29 0.89 -11.69
CA GLY A 117 9.67 -0.47 -11.32
C GLY A 117 9.13 -1.50 -12.32
N ALA A 118 7.85 -1.42 -12.69
CA ALA A 118 7.24 -2.36 -13.64
C ALA A 118 7.92 -2.31 -15.03
N ALA A 119 8.23 -1.11 -15.53
CA ALA A 119 8.94 -0.94 -16.79
C ALA A 119 10.37 -1.51 -16.73
N GLY A 120 11.13 -1.17 -15.68
CA GLY A 120 12.49 -1.67 -15.50
C GLY A 120 12.55 -3.19 -15.32
N MET A 121 11.60 -3.76 -14.56
CA MET A 121 11.48 -5.20 -14.38
C MET A 121 11.09 -5.93 -15.67
N SER A 122 10.16 -5.37 -16.46
CA SER A 122 9.77 -5.91 -17.77
C SER A 122 10.96 -5.98 -18.73
N ILE A 123 11.69 -4.86 -18.88
CA ILE A 123 12.88 -4.80 -19.75
C ILE A 123 13.94 -5.79 -19.28
N SER A 124 14.20 -5.84 -17.97
CA SER A 124 15.21 -6.73 -17.41
C SER A 124 14.86 -8.20 -17.62
N MET A 125 13.60 -8.59 -17.44
CA MET A 125 13.12 -9.95 -17.71
C MET A 125 13.15 -10.30 -19.19
N ALA A 126 12.85 -9.35 -20.09
CA ALA A 126 12.96 -9.57 -21.53
C ALA A 126 14.41 -9.83 -21.96
N VAL A 127 15.36 -9.07 -21.43
CA VAL A 127 16.80 -9.31 -21.67
C VAL A 127 17.25 -10.62 -21.04
N LEU A 128 16.77 -10.95 -19.85
CA LEU A 128 17.05 -12.23 -19.19
C LEU A 128 16.58 -13.42 -20.03
N ALA A 129 15.41 -13.31 -20.67
CA ALA A 129 14.90 -14.32 -21.58
C ALA A 129 15.76 -14.46 -22.84
N GLY A 130 16.18 -13.35 -23.44
CA GLY A 130 17.06 -13.34 -24.61
C GLY A 130 18.45 -13.93 -24.32
N THR A 131 19.05 -13.55 -23.19
CA THR A 131 20.34 -14.09 -22.75
C THR A 131 20.25 -15.58 -22.41
N ASN A 132 19.16 -16.03 -21.77
CA ASN A 132 18.91 -17.47 -21.55
C ASN A 132 18.83 -18.24 -22.88
N TYR A 133 18.15 -17.69 -23.89
CA TYR A 133 18.07 -18.30 -25.20
C TYR A 133 19.46 -18.43 -25.84
N CYS A 134 20.28 -17.38 -25.80
CA CYS A 134 21.65 -17.43 -26.33
C CYS A 134 22.52 -18.46 -25.57
N LEU A 135 22.36 -18.57 -24.26
CA LEU A 135 23.12 -19.52 -23.45
C LEU A 135 22.70 -20.97 -23.73
N THR A 136 21.40 -21.24 -23.87
CA THR A 136 20.86 -22.59 -23.99
C THR A 136 20.82 -23.12 -25.42
N VAL A 137 20.55 -22.26 -26.40
CA VAL A 137 20.36 -22.65 -27.81
C VAL A 137 21.59 -22.35 -28.64
N LEU A 138 22.21 -21.19 -28.46
CA LEU A 138 23.40 -20.78 -29.22
C LEU A 138 24.71 -21.17 -28.53
N ASN A 139 24.62 -21.72 -27.31
CA ASN A 139 25.76 -22.15 -26.48
C ASN A 139 26.82 -21.06 -26.26
N ASP A 140 26.41 -19.78 -26.31
CA ASP A 140 27.30 -18.64 -26.10
C ASP A 140 27.45 -18.37 -24.60
N SER A 141 28.58 -18.81 -24.04
CA SER A 141 28.89 -18.63 -22.62
C SER A 141 29.05 -17.14 -22.23
N ARG A 142 29.25 -16.22 -23.17
CA ARG A 142 29.34 -14.78 -22.89
C ARG A 142 27.99 -14.20 -22.48
N ALA A 143 26.88 -14.80 -22.92
CA ALA A 143 25.53 -14.39 -22.55
C ALA A 143 25.25 -14.52 -21.04
N GLY A 144 26.00 -15.38 -20.33
CA GLY A 144 25.86 -15.57 -18.88
C GLY A 144 26.23 -14.32 -18.06
N ILE A 145 27.15 -13.48 -18.54
CA ILE A 145 27.49 -12.20 -17.87
C ILE A 145 26.31 -11.24 -17.98
N GLY A 146 25.71 -11.12 -19.16
CA GLY A 146 24.53 -10.30 -19.39
C GLY A 146 23.36 -10.75 -18.53
N GLN A 147 23.14 -12.07 -18.43
CA GLN A 147 22.12 -12.65 -17.56
C GLN A 147 22.32 -12.27 -16.10
N ALA A 148 23.56 -12.35 -15.59
CA ALA A 148 23.87 -11.95 -14.22
C ALA A 148 23.60 -10.45 -14.00
N VAL A 149 24.12 -9.57 -14.85
CA VAL A 149 23.94 -8.11 -14.70
C VAL A 149 22.45 -7.74 -14.68
N PHE A 150 21.65 -8.27 -15.61
CA PHE A 150 20.23 -7.92 -15.69
C PHE A 150 19.38 -8.48 -14.55
N LEU A 151 19.87 -9.51 -13.85
CA LEU A 151 19.26 -10.01 -12.63
C LEU A 151 19.47 -9.03 -11.44
N PHE A 152 20.65 -8.41 -11.33
CA PHE A 152 20.91 -7.34 -10.36
C PHE A 152 20.06 -6.10 -10.70
N VAL A 153 20.04 -5.71 -11.97
CA VAL A 153 19.19 -4.60 -12.45
C VAL A 153 17.71 -4.83 -12.15
N PHE A 154 17.18 -6.04 -12.41
CA PHE A 154 15.82 -6.40 -12.05
C PHE A 154 15.55 -6.22 -10.55
N ASN A 155 16.47 -6.70 -9.71
CA ASN A 155 16.38 -6.59 -8.26
C ASN A 155 16.34 -5.12 -7.81
N THR A 156 17.20 -4.27 -8.37
CA THR A 156 17.22 -2.84 -8.09
C THR A 156 15.89 -2.17 -8.44
N PHE A 157 15.33 -2.43 -9.63
CA PHE A 157 14.02 -1.88 -10.02
C PHE A 157 12.88 -2.38 -9.14
N PHE A 158 12.90 -3.65 -8.75
CA PHE A 158 11.93 -4.23 -7.82
C PHE A 158 12.03 -3.57 -6.45
N ALA A 159 13.24 -3.40 -5.91
CA ALA A 159 13.48 -2.75 -4.62
C ALA A 159 12.97 -1.31 -4.62
N ILE A 160 13.22 -0.56 -5.70
CA ILE A 160 12.80 0.84 -5.82
C ILE A 160 11.27 0.97 -5.98
N GLY A 161 10.67 0.15 -6.84
CA GLY A 161 9.29 0.36 -7.28
C GLY A 161 8.22 -0.48 -6.59
N TRP A 162 8.57 -1.65 -6.05
CA TRP A 162 7.57 -2.63 -5.60
C TRP A 162 7.79 -3.11 -4.17
N LEU A 163 9.04 -3.31 -3.72
CA LEU A 163 9.34 -3.90 -2.41
C LEU A 163 8.60 -3.20 -1.25
N GLY A 164 8.76 -1.88 -1.11
CA GLY A 164 8.05 -1.12 -0.07
C GLY A 164 6.62 -0.74 -0.45
N MET A 165 6.37 -0.47 -1.74
CA MET A 165 5.07 0.00 -2.22
C MET A 165 3.97 -1.05 -2.02
N THR A 166 4.31 -2.34 -2.08
CA THR A 166 3.30 -3.41 -1.95
C THR A 166 2.72 -3.50 -0.56
N TRP A 167 3.46 -3.06 0.46
CA TRP A 167 3.04 -3.01 1.86
C TRP A 167 2.43 -1.66 2.24
N LEU A 168 2.98 -0.57 1.69
CA LEU A 168 2.50 0.78 2.00
C LEU A 168 1.16 1.07 1.33
N TYR A 169 1.03 0.75 0.04
CA TYR A 169 -0.14 1.12 -0.76
C TYR A 169 -1.47 0.55 -0.22
N PRO A 170 -1.57 -0.73 0.22
CA PRO A 170 -2.77 -1.25 0.88
C PRO A 170 -3.13 -0.50 2.16
N ALA A 171 -2.14 -0.06 2.94
CA ALA A 171 -2.39 0.68 4.16
C ALA A 171 -2.95 2.10 3.89
N GLU A 172 -2.53 2.71 2.77
CA GLU A 172 -2.97 4.04 2.35
C GLU A 172 -4.38 4.04 1.72
N ILE A 173 -4.69 3.08 0.83
CA ILE A 173 -5.99 3.08 0.13
C ILE A 173 -7.16 2.57 0.97
N VAL A 174 -6.89 1.77 2.01
CA VAL A 174 -7.95 1.10 2.79
C VAL A 174 -8.35 1.96 4.00
N PRO A 175 -9.66 2.23 4.18
CA PRO A 175 -10.13 3.03 5.31
C PRO A 175 -9.99 2.26 6.63
N LEU A 176 -9.86 2.99 7.73
CA LEU A 176 -9.56 2.43 9.06
C LEU A 176 -10.50 1.28 9.45
N ARG A 177 -11.79 1.42 9.18
CA ARG A 177 -12.85 0.44 9.50
C ARG A 177 -12.63 -0.97 8.93
N ILE A 178 -12.02 -1.09 7.75
CA ILE A 178 -11.79 -2.39 7.09
C ILE A 178 -10.30 -2.68 6.86
N ARG A 179 -9.41 -1.85 7.40
CA ARG A 179 -7.96 -1.95 7.20
C ARG A 179 -7.40 -3.29 7.64
N ALA A 180 -7.65 -3.68 8.89
CA ALA A 180 -7.12 -4.92 9.45
C ALA A 180 -7.49 -6.16 8.62
N PRO A 181 -8.78 -6.43 8.33
CA PRO A 181 -9.13 -7.61 7.52
C PRO A 181 -8.66 -7.52 6.06
N THR A 182 -8.62 -6.33 5.47
CA THR A 182 -8.10 -6.16 4.11
C THR A 182 -6.60 -6.43 4.05
N ASN A 183 -5.84 -5.94 5.02
CA ASN A 183 -4.40 -6.21 5.11
C ASN A 183 -4.13 -7.71 5.32
N ALA A 184 -4.97 -8.41 6.08
CA ALA A 184 -4.88 -9.86 6.23
C ALA A 184 -5.12 -10.59 4.89
N LEU A 185 -6.17 -10.23 4.14
CA LEU A 185 -6.44 -10.79 2.80
C LEU A 185 -5.34 -10.46 1.78
N SER A 186 -4.83 -9.25 1.83
CA SER A 186 -3.72 -8.79 0.98
C SER A 186 -2.45 -9.59 1.27
N THR A 187 -2.12 -9.77 2.55
CA THR A 187 -0.97 -10.57 3.00
C THR A 187 -1.14 -12.05 2.66
N SER A 188 -2.34 -12.60 2.76
CA SER A 188 -2.58 -13.98 2.35
C SER A 188 -2.37 -14.17 0.84
N ALA A 189 -2.75 -13.19 0.01
CA ALA A 189 -2.41 -13.18 -1.41
C ALA A 189 -0.90 -13.28 -1.62
N ASN A 190 -0.12 -12.47 -0.91
CA ASN A 190 1.33 -12.50 -0.98
C ASN A 190 1.87 -13.92 -0.74
N TRP A 191 1.48 -14.58 0.36
CA TRP A 191 2.01 -15.91 0.65
C TRP A 191 1.49 -17.01 -0.28
N ILE A 192 0.25 -16.94 -0.75
CA ILE A 192 -0.30 -17.90 -1.72
C ILE A 192 0.45 -17.82 -3.04
N PHE A 193 0.66 -16.61 -3.57
CA PHE A 193 1.37 -16.43 -4.84
C PHE A 193 2.88 -16.65 -4.69
N ASN A 194 3.46 -16.37 -3.52
CA ASN A 194 4.83 -16.77 -3.20
C ASN A 194 4.99 -18.29 -3.33
N PHE A 195 4.13 -19.05 -2.63
CA PHE A 195 4.12 -20.51 -2.70
C PHE A 195 3.93 -21.01 -4.12
N MET A 196 2.96 -20.46 -4.86
CA MET A 196 2.70 -20.80 -6.25
C MET A 196 3.95 -20.62 -7.12
N VAL A 197 4.62 -19.46 -7.03
CA VAL A 197 5.81 -19.16 -7.83
C VAL A 197 6.97 -20.06 -7.44
N VAL A 198 7.25 -20.23 -6.15
CA VAL A 198 8.34 -21.09 -5.65
C VAL A 198 8.17 -22.55 -6.07
N MET A 199 6.94 -23.07 -6.04
CA MET A 199 6.67 -24.46 -6.43
C MET A 199 6.65 -24.66 -7.96
N SER A 200 6.12 -23.69 -8.71
CA SER A 200 6.00 -23.81 -10.17
C SER A 200 7.28 -23.48 -10.93
N THR A 201 8.12 -22.58 -10.41
CA THR A 201 9.32 -22.09 -11.11
C THR A 201 10.31 -23.19 -11.47
N PRO A 202 10.71 -24.11 -10.56
CA PRO A 202 11.65 -25.20 -10.91
C PRO A 202 11.08 -26.13 -11.99
N VAL A 203 9.79 -26.48 -11.88
CA VAL A 203 9.09 -27.34 -12.84
C VAL A 203 8.98 -26.66 -14.20
N ALA A 204 8.73 -25.35 -14.23
CA ALA A 204 8.72 -24.56 -15.45
C ALA A 204 10.10 -24.54 -16.13
N PHE A 205 11.17 -24.28 -15.38
CA PHE A 205 12.52 -24.32 -15.97
C PHE A 205 12.91 -25.69 -16.52
N GLN A 206 12.49 -26.79 -15.88
CA GLN A 206 12.77 -28.13 -16.38
C GLN A 206 12.01 -28.46 -17.67
N ASN A 207 10.75 -28.05 -17.79
CA ASN A 207 9.90 -28.43 -18.93
C ASN A 207 9.98 -27.46 -20.12
N ILE A 208 10.06 -26.15 -19.84
CA ILE A 208 9.97 -25.10 -20.87
C ILE A 208 11.22 -24.21 -20.95
N GLY A 209 12.22 -24.42 -20.08
CA GLY A 209 13.54 -23.79 -20.16
C GLY A 209 13.47 -22.27 -20.18
N TYR A 210 14.08 -21.65 -21.19
CA TYR A 210 14.15 -20.19 -21.37
C TYR A 210 12.76 -19.52 -21.49
N LYS A 211 11.73 -20.26 -21.92
CA LYS A 211 10.37 -19.72 -22.08
C LYS A 211 9.77 -19.30 -20.73
N THR A 212 10.26 -19.86 -19.61
CA THR A 212 9.88 -19.42 -18.26
C THR A 212 10.17 -17.93 -18.05
N SER A 213 11.36 -17.46 -18.45
CA SER A 213 11.73 -16.05 -18.36
C SER A 213 10.85 -15.15 -19.25
N VAL A 214 10.39 -15.66 -20.40
CA VAL A 214 9.44 -14.94 -21.26
C VAL A 214 8.09 -14.76 -20.58
N ILE A 215 7.59 -15.78 -19.87
CA ILE A 215 6.33 -15.69 -19.11
C ILE A 215 6.42 -14.57 -18.07
N PHE A 216 7.51 -14.51 -17.30
CA PHE A 216 7.71 -13.42 -16.33
C PHE A 216 7.86 -12.06 -17.01
N ALA A 217 8.51 -11.97 -18.17
CA ALA A 217 8.57 -10.72 -18.92
C ALA A 217 7.19 -10.22 -19.36
N VAL A 218 6.32 -11.12 -19.84
CA VAL A 218 4.93 -10.80 -20.21
C VAL A 218 4.13 -10.36 -18.99
N ILE A 219 4.25 -11.04 -17.86
CA ILE A 219 3.56 -10.67 -16.61
C ILE A 219 3.99 -9.27 -16.16
N ASN A 220 5.29 -8.99 -16.09
CA ASN A 220 5.80 -7.66 -15.71
C ASN A 220 5.35 -6.57 -16.69
N THR A 221 5.27 -6.88 -17.99
CA THR A 221 4.75 -5.96 -19.00
C THR A 221 3.27 -5.70 -18.81
N PHE A 222 2.47 -6.69 -18.42
CA PHE A 222 1.06 -6.56 -18.09
C PHE A 222 0.80 -5.79 -16.78
N MET A 223 1.72 -5.87 -15.82
CA MET A 223 1.64 -5.07 -14.59
C MET A 223 1.64 -3.56 -14.87
N PHE A 224 2.38 -3.11 -15.88
CA PHE A 224 2.47 -1.69 -16.24
C PHE A 224 1.10 -1.05 -16.59
N PRO A 225 0.32 -1.54 -17.58
CA PRO A 225 -1.01 -1.01 -17.86
C PRO A 225 -1.97 -1.19 -16.69
N CYS A 226 -1.85 -2.29 -15.92
CA CYS A 226 -2.68 -2.47 -14.73
C CYS A 226 -2.47 -1.35 -13.70
N VAL A 227 -1.21 -1.02 -13.38
CA VAL A 227 -0.90 0.11 -12.50
C VAL A 227 -1.34 1.44 -13.12
N TYR A 228 -1.12 1.61 -14.42
CA TYR A 228 -1.47 2.86 -15.10
C TYR A 228 -2.98 3.16 -15.05
N PHE A 229 -3.84 2.16 -15.27
CA PHE A 229 -5.29 2.33 -15.38
C PHE A 229 -6.08 2.14 -14.09
N PHE A 230 -5.59 1.34 -13.13
CA PHE A 230 -6.38 0.98 -11.95
C PHE A 230 -5.83 1.53 -10.63
N PHE A 231 -4.56 1.92 -10.54
CA PHE A 231 -3.95 2.32 -9.28
C PHE A 231 -3.98 3.85 -9.11
N PRO A 232 -4.85 4.41 -8.24
CA PRO A 232 -4.82 5.84 -7.90
C PRO A 232 -3.54 6.25 -7.17
N GLU A 233 -3.20 7.53 -7.25
CA GLU A 233 -2.09 8.11 -6.49
C GLU A 233 -2.51 8.42 -5.04
N THR A 234 -1.64 8.12 -4.08
CA THR A 234 -1.87 8.26 -2.64
C THR A 234 -0.96 9.29 -1.97
N ARG A 235 0.05 9.80 -2.68
CA ARG A 235 1.02 10.80 -2.18
C ARG A 235 0.34 12.02 -1.55
N TYR A 236 0.76 12.38 -0.33
CA TYR A 236 0.27 13.54 0.43
C TYR A 236 -1.26 13.59 0.56
N ARG A 237 -1.92 12.43 0.67
CA ARG A 237 -3.35 12.35 0.92
C ARG A 237 -3.64 11.79 2.29
N SER A 238 -4.57 12.41 2.99
CA SER A 238 -5.16 11.82 4.19
C SER A 238 -6.09 10.66 3.81
N LEU A 239 -6.41 9.83 4.80
CA LEU A 239 -7.32 8.70 4.61
C LEU A 239 -8.73 9.18 4.26
N GLU A 240 -9.13 10.31 4.82
CA GLU A 240 -10.41 10.98 4.57
C GLU A 240 -10.48 11.53 3.15
N GLU A 241 -9.38 12.08 2.62
CA GLU A 241 -9.28 12.51 1.23
C GLU A 241 -9.42 11.33 0.26
N LEU A 242 -8.76 10.21 0.56
CA LEU A 242 -8.91 8.99 -0.24
C LEU A 242 -10.35 8.47 -0.16
N ASP A 243 -11.00 8.52 1.01
CA ASP A 243 -12.44 8.25 1.17
C ASP A 243 -13.31 9.13 0.28
N ALA A 244 -13.03 10.42 0.18
CA ALA A 244 -13.73 11.32 -0.72
C ALA A 244 -13.47 10.97 -2.20
N ILE A 245 -12.23 10.65 -2.59
CA ILE A 245 -11.85 10.30 -3.97
C ILE A 245 -12.59 9.04 -4.43
N PHE A 246 -12.61 7.99 -3.63
CA PHE A 246 -13.30 6.74 -4.00
C PHE A 246 -14.82 6.88 -3.95
N LYS A 247 -15.37 7.75 -3.08
CA LYS A 247 -16.79 8.08 -3.05
C LYS A 247 -17.24 8.85 -4.30
N LYS A 248 -16.41 9.78 -4.79
CA LYS A 248 -16.63 10.51 -6.05
C LYS A 248 -16.45 9.62 -7.30
N SER A 249 -15.79 8.48 -7.16
CA SER A 249 -15.48 7.59 -8.28
C SER A 249 -16.71 6.78 -8.72
N THR A 250 -17.15 6.98 -9.95
CA THR A 250 -18.26 6.21 -10.55
C THR A 250 -17.82 4.88 -11.16
N ASN A 251 -16.57 4.77 -11.65
CA ASN A 251 -16.01 3.57 -12.28
C ASN A 251 -14.59 3.24 -11.75
N VAL A 252 -14.15 1.98 -11.86
CA VAL A 252 -12.82 1.55 -11.35
C VAL A 252 -11.67 2.40 -11.95
N PHE A 253 -11.79 2.78 -13.22
CA PHE A 253 -10.83 3.63 -13.93
C PHE A 253 -10.86 5.10 -13.52
N ASN A 254 -12.01 5.60 -13.05
CA ASN A 254 -12.17 7.01 -12.70
C ASN A 254 -11.43 7.36 -11.40
N ALA A 255 -11.19 6.38 -10.52
CA ALA A 255 -10.44 6.59 -9.28
C ALA A 255 -9.05 7.17 -9.56
N VAL A 256 -8.36 6.70 -10.61
CA VAL A 256 -7.04 7.20 -11.01
C VAL A 256 -7.13 8.66 -11.44
N THR A 257 -8.04 8.97 -12.35
CA THR A 257 -8.19 10.35 -12.87
C THR A 257 -8.56 11.34 -11.77
N ILE A 258 -9.46 10.95 -10.86
CA ILE A 258 -9.89 11.79 -9.73
C ILE A 258 -8.73 12.01 -8.75
N SER A 259 -7.95 10.98 -8.44
CA SER A 259 -6.80 11.10 -7.53
C SER A 259 -5.74 12.11 -8.00
N VAL A 260 -5.57 12.23 -9.32
CA VAL A 260 -4.62 13.17 -9.95
C VAL A 260 -5.20 14.59 -10.05
N LYS A 261 -6.51 14.73 -10.27
CA LYS A 261 -7.15 16.05 -10.51
C LYS A 261 -7.62 16.76 -9.24
N GLU A 262 -7.96 16.04 -8.17
CA GLU A 262 -8.43 16.67 -6.94
C GLU A 262 -7.33 17.54 -6.32
N PRO A 263 -7.64 18.73 -5.77
CA PRO A 263 -6.67 19.54 -5.05
C PRO A 263 -6.28 18.88 -3.72
N TYR A 264 -5.02 19.00 -3.31
CA TYR A 264 -4.54 18.56 -1.99
C TYR A 264 -5.19 19.40 -0.89
N ARG A 265 -5.76 18.77 0.15
CA ARG A 265 -6.30 19.45 1.33
C ARG A 265 -5.23 19.90 2.30
N TYR A 266 -4.11 19.17 2.36
CA TYR A 266 -2.98 19.47 3.21
C TYR A 266 -1.84 20.10 2.40
N ASP A 267 -1.06 20.96 3.03
CA ASP A 267 0.15 21.55 2.45
C ASP A 267 1.36 20.60 2.59
N LYS A 268 2.54 21.05 2.16
CA LYS A 268 3.79 20.27 2.24
C LYS A 268 4.32 20.09 3.67
N HIS A 269 3.77 20.84 4.64
CA HIS A 269 4.12 20.80 6.05
C HIS A 269 3.12 19.96 6.88
N GLY A 270 2.08 19.42 6.24
CA GLY A 270 1.04 18.62 6.90
C GLY A 270 -0.08 19.48 7.50
N GLU A 271 -0.10 20.78 7.24
CA GLU A 271 -1.12 21.70 7.72
C GLU A 271 -2.31 21.72 6.75
N LEU A 272 -3.52 21.78 7.30
CA LEU A 272 -4.73 21.86 6.49
C LEU A 272 -4.79 23.22 5.80
N LYS A 273 -5.00 23.26 4.48
CA LYS A 273 -5.08 24.53 3.74
C LYS A 273 -6.21 25.40 4.30
N PRO A 274 -6.06 26.74 4.30
CA PRO A 274 -7.03 27.67 4.90
C PRO A 274 -8.47 27.45 4.41
N GLU A 275 -8.63 27.17 3.12
CA GLU A 275 -9.94 26.90 2.47
C GLU A 275 -10.69 25.73 3.11
N TYR A 276 -9.97 24.67 3.51
CA TYR A 276 -10.55 23.50 4.17
C TYR A 276 -10.60 23.65 5.69
N LEU A 277 -9.74 24.51 6.27
CA LEU A 277 -9.76 24.85 7.68
C LEU A 277 -11.06 25.59 8.04
N GLU A 278 -11.47 26.55 7.22
CA GLU A 278 -12.75 27.25 7.42
C GLU A 278 -13.94 26.31 7.31
N GLU A 279 -13.94 25.39 6.34
CA GLU A 279 -15.01 24.40 6.17
C GLU A 279 -15.04 23.41 7.35
N ALA A 280 -13.89 22.93 7.81
CA ALA A 280 -13.77 22.07 8.99
C ALA A 280 -14.23 22.79 10.27
N MET A 281 -13.87 24.06 10.45
CA MET A 281 -14.34 24.89 11.56
C MET A 281 -15.85 25.11 11.52
N ARG A 282 -16.43 25.33 10.33
CA ARG A 282 -17.89 25.40 10.16
C ARG A 282 -18.56 24.09 10.58
N HIS A 283 -18.08 22.94 10.09
CA HIS A 283 -18.64 21.64 10.48
C HIS A 283 -18.50 21.37 11.98
N ALA A 284 -17.33 21.66 12.57
CA ALA A 284 -17.13 21.53 14.01
C ALA A 284 -18.07 22.45 14.81
N SER A 285 -18.28 23.68 14.37
CA SER A 285 -19.22 24.61 15.02
C SER A 285 -20.67 24.13 14.95
N VAL A 286 -21.08 23.51 13.84
CA VAL A 286 -22.42 22.93 13.66
C VAL A 286 -22.59 21.69 14.54
N ASP A 287 -21.60 20.80 14.61
CA ASP A 287 -21.65 19.62 15.47
C ASP A 287 -21.71 20.00 16.96
N VAL A 288 -20.96 21.03 17.37
CA VAL A 288 -21.04 21.60 18.73
C VAL A 288 -22.42 22.21 18.98
N HIS A 289 -23.01 22.91 18.01
CA HIS A 289 -24.35 23.47 18.15
C HIS A 289 -25.43 22.39 18.25
N ILE A 290 -25.33 21.32 17.46
CA ILE A 290 -26.25 20.18 17.50
C ILE A 290 -26.09 19.39 18.81
N ALA A 291 -24.85 19.20 19.28
CA ALA A 291 -24.58 18.57 20.57
C ALA A 291 -25.10 19.41 21.75
N GLY A 292 -24.95 20.74 21.69
CA GLY A 292 -25.51 21.69 22.66
C GLY A 292 -27.04 21.69 22.67
N ALA A 293 -27.67 21.73 21.49
CA ALA A 293 -29.12 21.67 21.35
C ALA A 293 -29.73 20.34 21.85
N LYS A 294 -29.03 19.21 21.64
CA LYS A 294 -29.41 17.93 22.26
C LYS A 294 -29.28 17.95 23.78
N PHE A 295 -28.23 18.59 24.32
CA PHE A 295 -28.04 18.73 25.76
C PHE A 295 -29.08 19.63 26.43
N GLU A 296 -29.58 20.66 25.75
CA GLU A 296 -30.67 21.51 26.23
C GLU A 296 -32.04 20.85 26.10
N GLY A 297 -32.29 20.13 24.99
CA GLY A 297 -33.52 19.37 24.79
C GLY A 297 -33.75 18.30 25.86
N ASP A 298 -32.70 17.59 26.27
CA ASP A 298 -32.78 16.52 27.29
C ASP A 298 -33.01 17.06 28.72
N LYS A 299 -32.65 18.33 28.98
CA LYS A 299 -32.95 19.00 30.25
C LYS A 299 -34.39 19.51 30.33
N SER A 300 -34.99 19.87 29.19
CA SER A 300 -36.39 20.32 29.14
C SER A 300 -37.43 19.20 29.25
N GLY A 301 -37.02 17.93 29.08
CA GLY A 301 -37.93 16.78 29.08
C GLY A 301 -38.32 16.22 30.45
N ASN A 302 -37.67 16.66 31.54
CA ASN A 302 -37.82 16.07 32.88
C ASN A 302 -38.56 16.94 33.92
N GLU A 303 -39.15 18.08 33.54
CA GLU A 303 -39.85 18.98 34.48
C GLU A 303 -41.39 18.98 34.41
N VAL A 304 -42.03 18.08 33.66
CA VAL A 304 -43.51 18.01 33.64
C VAL A 304 -44.00 16.61 33.99
N LYS A 305 -44.18 16.37 35.30
CA LYS A 305 -45.25 15.55 35.91
C LYS A 305 -45.10 15.63 37.45
N ALA A 306 -45.70 16.68 38.00
CA ALA A 306 -46.29 16.63 39.34
C ALA A 306 -47.71 16.05 39.24
#